data_AF-A0A395JHG9-F1
#
_entry.id   AF-A0A395JHG9-F1
#
_cell.length_a   1.000
_cell.length_b   1.000
_cell.length_c   1.000
_cell.angle_alpha   90.00
_cell.angle_beta   90.00
_cell.angle_gamma   90.00
#
_symmetry.space_group_name_H-M   'P 1'
#
loop_
_entity.id
_entity.type
_entity.pdbx_description
1 polymer ?
#
loop_
_entity_poly.entity_id
_entity_poly.type
_entity_poly.pdbx_seq_one_letter_code
_entity_poly.pdbx_strand_id
1 'polypeptide(L)'
;MNAIKILLLVLYLLGPVKALAQDIDVIQEIFRYVMQPEGDLTAETHELFWSEIRKIESDYEIEVLKKNLSAKMIGAQEYQKEIWTSVKLSYEQQKIVRSERLPVLESELLSRFKKALAYPKGSDMYIRAIEQRRSQIRSSSVSANKIIELAASRKKNAVINGRPISLDIGTIDSVLDNLSSSFERLENLFDESWTATDTKETE
;
A
#
# COMPACT_ATOMS: atom_id res chain seq x y z
N MET A 1 -19.03 2.61 9.07
CA MET A 1 -17.95 3.13 9.95
C MET A 1 -16.85 2.09 10.28
N ASN A 2 -16.65 1.04 9.47
CA ASN A 2 -15.69 -0.05 9.76
C ASN A 2 -14.58 -0.24 8.69
N ALA A 3 -14.66 0.41 7.52
CA ALA A 3 -13.66 0.28 6.45
C ALA A 3 -12.33 1.01 6.76
N ILE A 4 -12.42 2.10 7.53
CA ILE A 4 -11.31 3.01 7.90
C ILE A 4 -10.15 2.29 8.63
N LYS A 5 -10.36 1.10 9.22
CA LYS A 5 -9.35 0.43 10.07
C LYS A 5 -8.53 -0.66 9.38
N ILE A 6 -8.91 -1.08 8.16
CA ILE A 6 -8.23 -2.17 7.42
C ILE A 6 -7.00 -1.66 6.66
N LEU A 7 -7.01 -0.39 6.24
CA LEU A 7 -5.96 0.23 5.43
C LEU A 7 -4.62 0.48 6.15
N LEU A 8 -4.62 0.45 7.48
CA LEU A 8 -3.45 0.77 8.32
C LEU A 8 -2.30 -0.27 8.26
N LEU A 9 -2.46 -1.38 7.54
CA LEU A 9 -1.37 -2.36 7.35
C LEU A 9 -0.27 -1.84 6.41
N VAL A 10 -0.59 -0.87 5.53
CA VAL A 10 0.33 -0.32 4.53
C VAL A 10 1.42 0.56 5.16
N LEU A 11 1.08 1.32 6.22
CA LEU A 11 1.98 2.33 6.77
C LEU A 11 3.20 1.76 7.51
N TYR A 12 3.17 0.50 7.95
CA TYR A 12 4.34 -0.08 8.64
C TYR A 12 5.50 -0.40 7.69
N LEU A 13 5.28 -0.38 6.37
CA LEU A 13 6.27 -0.72 5.35
C LEU A 13 7.16 0.46 4.93
N LEU A 14 6.83 1.67 5.37
CA LEU A 14 7.56 2.91 5.13
C LEU A 14 8.43 3.20 6.37
N GLY A 15 9.63 2.63 6.42
CA GLY A 15 10.56 2.92 7.52
C GLY A 15 10.91 4.41 7.61
N PRO A 16 11.31 4.93 8.80
CA PRO A 16 11.56 6.34 9.00
C PRO A 16 12.82 6.79 8.24
N VAL A 17 12.68 7.75 7.31
CA VAL A 17 13.78 8.44 6.63
C VAL A 17 14.11 9.69 7.45
N LYS A 18 15.03 9.57 8.42
CA LYS A 18 15.27 10.59 9.46
C LYS A 18 16.16 11.78 9.04
N ALA A 19 16.12 12.25 7.79
CA ALA A 19 16.94 13.40 7.36
C ALA A 19 16.17 14.55 6.67
N LEU A 20 14.84 14.42 6.51
CA LEU A 20 13.95 15.39 5.83
C LEU A 20 12.63 15.52 6.63
N ALA A 21 12.76 15.64 7.95
CA ALA A 21 11.76 15.15 8.90
C ALA A 21 10.41 15.90 8.90
N GLN A 22 10.30 17.11 8.35
CA GLN A 22 9.04 17.87 8.35
C GLN A 22 8.26 17.73 7.03
N ASP A 23 8.95 17.86 5.88
CA ASP A 23 8.30 17.75 4.56
C ASP A 23 7.90 16.29 4.24
N ILE A 24 8.63 15.31 4.78
CA ILE A 24 8.27 13.89 4.66
C ILE A 24 6.96 13.56 5.39
N ASP A 25 6.66 14.24 6.49
CA ASP A 25 5.45 13.96 7.27
C ASP A 25 4.19 14.38 6.48
N VAL A 26 4.23 15.54 5.82
CA VAL A 26 3.14 16.01 4.95
C VAL A 26 2.93 15.06 3.77
N ILE A 27 4.01 14.65 3.10
CA ILE A 27 3.96 13.67 2.01
C ILE A 27 3.32 12.36 2.48
N GLN A 28 3.69 11.86 3.67
CA GLN A 28 3.11 10.64 4.25
C GLN A 28 1.63 10.81 4.60
N GLU A 29 1.22 11.98 5.07
CA GLU A 29 -0.18 12.28 5.37
C GLU A 29 -1.04 12.31 4.11
N ILE A 30 -0.54 12.93 3.04
CA ILE A 30 -1.21 12.93 1.73
C ILE A 30 -1.38 11.50 1.21
N PHE A 31 -0.32 10.68 1.27
CA PHE A 31 -0.44 9.27 0.90
C PHE A 31 -1.49 8.55 1.72
N ARG A 32 -1.47 8.73 3.04
CA ARG A 32 -2.44 8.10 3.94
C ARG A 32 -3.86 8.55 3.64
N TYR A 33 -4.06 9.82 3.27
CA TYR A 33 -5.35 10.36 2.89
C TYR A 33 -5.84 9.76 1.56
N VAL A 34 -5.05 9.90 0.49
CA VAL A 34 -5.41 9.44 -0.86
C VAL A 34 -5.69 7.94 -0.91
N MET A 35 -4.98 7.15 -0.09
CA MET A 35 -5.19 5.71 -0.03
C MET A 35 -6.46 5.28 0.71
N GLN A 36 -7.10 6.14 1.51
CA GLN A 36 -8.30 5.76 2.25
C GLN A 36 -9.47 5.45 1.31
N PRO A 37 -10.40 4.57 1.71
CA PRO A 37 -11.63 4.34 0.96
C PRO A 37 -12.38 5.63 0.67
N GLU A 38 -12.43 6.55 1.64
CA GLU A 38 -13.04 7.87 1.55
C GLU A 38 -12.06 8.98 1.09
N GLY A 39 -10.82 8.60 0.76
CA GLY A 39 -9.81 9.53 0.26
C GLY A 39 -10.08 9.94 -1.17
N ASP A 40 -9.67 11.15 -1.53
CA ASP A 40 -9.80 11.69 -2.88
C ASP A 40 -8.48 12.34 -3.33
N LEU A 41 -8.28 12.47 -4.64
CA LEU A 41 -7.20 13.24 -5.23
C LEU A 41 -7.80 14.52 -5.81
N THR A 42 -7.83 15.58 -5.02
CA THR A 42 -8.26 16.91 -5.47
C THR A 42 -7.08 17.68 -6.07
N ALA A 43 -7.37 18.73 -6.86
CA ALA A 43 -6.34 19.66 -7.34
C ALA A 43 -5.49 20.24 -6.21
N GLU A 44 -6.11 20.58 -5.07
CA GLU A 44 -5.43 21.07 -3.88
C GLU A 44 -4.47 20.03 -3.28
N THR A 45 -4.93 18.78 -3.15
CA THR A 45 -4.11 17.70 -2.58
C THR A 45 -2.93 17.33 -3.49
N HIS A 46 -3.16 17.34 -4.81
CA HIS A 46 -2.13 17.09 -5.81
C HIS A 46 -1.08 18.22 -5.83
N GLU A 47 -1.51 19.48 -5.85
CA GLU A 47 -0.58 20.61 -5.82
C GLU A 47 0.19 20.67 -4.50
N LEU A 48 -0.45 20.39 -3.36
CA LEU A 48 0.24 20.30 -2.08
C LEU A 48 1.34 19.23 -2.12
N PHE A 49 1.05 18.03 -2.64
CA PHE A 49 2.04 16.97 -2.79
C PHE A 49 3.23 17.43 -3.64
N TRP A 50 2.99 17.98 -4.81
CA TRP A 50 4.08 18.43 -5.70
C TRP A 50 4.82 19.63 -5.15
N SER A 51 4.17 20.52 -4.40
CA SER A 51 4.83 21.62 -3.72
C SER A 51 5.85 21.13 -2.68
N GLU A 52 5.53 20.06 -1.94
CA GLU A 52 6.45 19.43 -0.98
C GLU A 52 7.60 18.71 -1.70
N ILE A 53 7.33 18.01 -2.80
CA ILE A 53 8.37 17.37 -3.63
C ILE A 53 9.32 18.41 -4.22
N ARG A 54 8.81 19.55 -4.69
CA ARG A 54 9.59 20.65 -5.29
C ARG A 54 10.47 21.40 -4.29
N LYS A 55 10.29 21.22 -2.98
CA LYS A 55 11.24 21.72 -1.96
C LYS A 55 12.57 20.97 -1.96
N ILE A 56 12.61 19.78 -2.56
CA ILE A 56 13.85 19.01 -2.70
C ILE A 56 14.69 19.67 -3.79
N GLU A 57 15.85 20.21 -3.42
CA GLU A 57 16.67 21.07 -4.30
C GLU A 57 17.34 20.32 -5.47
N SER A 58 17.27 18.99 -5.50
CA SER A 58 17.96 18.15 -6.48
C SER A 58 16.99 17.32 -7.31
N ASP A 59 16.94 17.56 -8.62
CA ASP A 59 16.18 16.76 -9.59
C ASP A 59 16.50 15.27 -9.50
N TYR A 60 17.77 14.94 -9.21
CA TYR A 60 18.19 13.56 -8.99
C TYR A 60 17.53 12.97 -7.74
N GLU A 61 17.44 13.72 -6.64
CA GLU A 61 16.80 13.27 -5.41
C GLU A 61 15.28 13.15 -5.58
N ILE A 62 14.65 14.06 -6.32
CA ILE A 62 13.23 13.98 -6.71
C ILE A 62 12.97 12.70 -7.50
N GLU A 63 13.77 12.41 -8.53
CA GLU A 63 13.60 11.21 -9.34
C GLU A 63 13.85 9.91 -8.56
N VAL A 64 14.84 9.91 -7.66
CA VAL A 64 15.08 8.79 -6.74
C VAL A 64 13.89 8.61 -5.79
N LEU A 65 13.33 9.70 -5.26
CA LEU A 65 12.17 9.66 -4.37
C LEU A 65 10.94 9.14 -5.10
N LYS A 66 10.62 9.67 -6.29
CA LYS A 66 9.51 9.22 -7.16
C LYS A 66 9.61 7.73 -7.45
N LYS A 67 10.76 7.27 -7.94
CA LYS A 67 10.98 5.83 -8.24
C LYS A 67 10.84 4.96 -7.00
N ASN A 68 11.35 5.42 -5.86
CA ASN A 68 11.27 4.66 -4.61
C ASN A 68 9.87 4.62 -4.03
N LEU A 69 9.14 5.73 -4.06
CA LEU A 69 7.76 5.79 -3.58
C LEU A 69 6.85 4.99 -4.49
N SER A 70 6.87 5.25 -5.80
CA SER A 70 6.06 4.53 -6.79
C SER A 70 6.31 3.01 -6.72
N ALA A 71 7.56 2.56 -6.77
CA ALA A 71 7.87 1.12 -6.74
C ALA A 71 7.48 0.43 -5.42
N LYS A 72 7.64 1.13 -4.27
CA LYS A 72 7.24 0.57 -2.96
C LYS A 72 5.73 0.52 -2.82
N MET A 73 5.04 1.56 -3.26
CA MET A 73 3.59 1.70 -3.09
C MET A 73 2.85 0.78 -4.05
N ILE A 74 3.16 0.80 -5.35
CA ILE A 74 2.56 -0.09 -6.35
C ILE A 74 2.81 -1.56 -5.97
N GLY A 75 4.03 -1.92 -5.58
CA GLY A 75 4.33 -3.30 -5.17
C GLY A 75 3.60 -3.74 -3.90
N ALA A 76 3.43 -2.86 -2.91
CA ALA A 76 2.64 -3.15 -1.71
C ALA A 76 1.14 -3.28 -2.01
N GLN A 77 0.67 -2.47 -2.94
CA GLN A 77 -0.69 -2.42 -3.44
C GLN A 77 -1.06 -3.69 -4.22
N GLU A 78 -0.27 -4.06 -5.24
CA GLU A 78 -0.40 -5.34 -5.95
C GLU A 78 -0.48 -6.51 -4.97
N TYR A 79 0.43 -6.54 -3.99
CA TYR A 79 0.43 -7.58 -2.97
C TYR A 79 -0.85 -7.60 -2.14
N GLN A 80 -1.34 -6.43 -1.71
CA GLN A 80 -2.58 -6.32 -0.95
C GLN A 80 -3.80 -6.77 -1.77
N LYS A 81 -3.88 -6.41 -3.05
CA LYS A 81 -4.94 -6.85 -3.97
C LYS A 81 -4.93 -8.37 -4.13
N GLU A 82 -3.77 -8.98 -4.29
CA GLU A 82 -3.65 -10.44 -4.45
C GLU A 82 -3.96 -11.20 -3.15
N ILE A 83 -3.68 -10.62 -1.98
CA ILE A 83 -4.15 -11.16 -0.70
C ILE A 83 -5.68 -11.18 -0.66
N TRP A 84 -6.34 -10.06 -0.95
CA TRP A 84 -7.80 -9.98 -0.91
C TRP A 84 -8.48 -10.80 -2.00
N THR A 85 -7.83 -10.95 -3.15
CA THR A 85 -8.26 -11.86 -4.21
C THR A 85 -8.21 -13.31 -3.71
N SER A 86 -7.13 -13.69 -3.03
CA SER A 86 -7.00 -15.02 -2.40
C SER A 86 -8.03 -15.24 -1.29
N VAL A 87 -8.34 -14.20 -0.50
CA VAL A 87 -9.41 -14.22 0.51
C VAL A 87 -10.77 -14.49 -0.15
N LYS A 88 -11.11 -13.76 -1.23
CA LYS A 88 -12.34 -13.97 -2.00
C LYS A 88 -12.44 -15.38 -2.55
N LEU A 89 -11.40 -15.84 -3.26
CA LEU A 89 -11.34 -17.20 -3.81
C LEU A 89 -11.53 -18.27 -2.73
N SER A 90 -10.89 -18.08 -1.58
CA SER A 90 -10.99 -19.01 -0.46
C SER A 90 -12.39 -19.01 0.17
N TYR A 91 -13.01 -17.85 0.31
CA TYR A 91 -14.37 -17.70 0.82
C TYR A 91 -15.41 -18.39 -0.07
N GLU A 92 -15.30 -18.18 -1.38
CA GLU A 92 -16.18 -18.75 -2.39
C GLU A 92 -16.04 -20.28 -2.44
N GLN A 93 -14.81 -20.78 -2.47
CA GLN A 93 -14.50 -22.20 -2.65
C GLN A 93 -14.45 -23.02 -1.35
N GLN A 94 -14.54 -22.38 -0.19
CA GLN A 94 -14.49 -23.03 1.14
C GLN A 94 -13.24 -23.89 1.36
N LYS A 95 -12.13 -23.48 0.77
CA LYS A 95 -10.81 -24.11 0.93
C LYS A 95 -9.75 -23.03 0.82
N ILE A 96 -8.54 -23.30 1.30
CA ILE A 96 -7.44 -22.35 1.18
C ILE A 96 -7.03 -22.27 -0.29
N VAL A 97 -7.27 -21.12 -0.91
CA VAL A 97 -6.92 -20.84 -2.30
C VAL A 97 -6.08 -19.57 -2.33
N ARG A 98 -4.92 -19.66 -3.00
CA ARG A 98 -4.07 -18.51 -3.29
C ARG A 98 -4.26 -18.16 -4.77
N SER A 99 -4.32 -16.88 -5.08
CA SER A 99 -4.24 -16.43 -6.47
C SER A 99 -2.87 -16.78 -7.04
N GLU A 100 -2.79 -16.91 -8.36
CA GLU A 100 -1.55 -17.30 -9.05
C GLU A 100 -0.42 -16.28 -8.83
N ARG A 101 -0.78 -15.00 -8.73
CA ARG A 101 0.19 -13.91 -8.62
C ARG A 101 0.73 -13.72 -7.19
N LEU A 102 -0.04 -14.06 -6.15
CA LEU A 102 0.36 -13.89 -4.76
C LEU A 102 1.73 -14.50 -4.41
N PRO A 103 2.02 -15.81 -4.65
CA PRO A 103 3.32 -16.39 -4.30
C PRO A 103 4.48 -15.77 -5.08
N VAL A 104 4.23 -15.32 -6.31
CA VAL A 104 5.26 -14.66 -7.12
C VAL A 104 5.59 -13.30 -6.52
N LEU A 105 4.59 -12.51 -6.13
CA LEU A 105 4.81 -11.24 -5.42
C LEU A 105 5.56 -11.45 -4.10
N GLU A 106 5.21 -12.45 -3.30
CA GLU A 106 5.94 -12.78 -2.05
C GLU A 106 7.43 -13.00 -2.27
N SER A 107 7.79 -13.68 -3.37
CA SER A 107 9.19 -13.92 -3.74
C SER A 107 9.92 -12.65 -4.24
N GLU A 108 9.19 -11.73 -4.85
CA GLU A 108 9.72 -10.50 -5.44
C GLU A 108 9.84 -9.35 -4.44
N LEU A 109 9.02 -9.29 -3.38
CA LEU A 109 8.94 -8.14 -2.46
C LEU A 109 10.32 -7.72 -1.90
N LEU A 110 11.14 -8.67 -1.46
CA LEU A 110 12.46 -8.37 -0.91
C LEU A 110 13.46 -7.97 -1.99
N SER A 111 13.39 -8.57 -3.18
CA SER A 111 14.31 -8.25 -4.28
C SER A 111 14.01 -6.88 -4.89
N ARG A 112 12.72 -6.55 -5.09
CA ARG A 112 12.25 -5.21 -5.47
C ARG A 112 12.69 -4.16 -4.45
N PHE A 113 12.51 -4.43 -3.15
CA PHE A 113 12.96 -3.51 -2.10
C PHE A 113 14.48 -3.27 -2.13
N LYS A 114 15.29 -4.33 -2.28
CA LYS A 114 16.75 -4.21 -2.38
C LYS A 114 17.19 -3.34 -3.56
N LYS A 115 16.51 -3.45 -4.71
CA LYS A 115 16.80 -2.64 -5.90
C LYS A 115 16.43 -1.17 -5.71
N ALA A 116 15.43 -0.88 -4.89
CA ALA A 116 14.96 0.46 -4.56
C ALA A 116 15.60 1.05 -3.28
N LEU A 117 16.64 0.41 -2.72
CA LEU A 117 17.34 0.97 -1.57
C LEU A 117 18.40 1.97 -2.06
N ALA A 118 18.27 3.22 -1.63
CA ALA A 118 19.26 4.27 -1.91
C ALA A 118 20.55 4.13 -1.07
N TYR A 119 20.60 3.20 -0.11
CA TYR A 119 21.78 3.00 0.72
C TYR A 119 22.86 2.21 -0.01
N PRO A 120 24.16 2.55 0.17
CA PRO A 120 25.26 1.77 -0.37
C PRO A 120 25.16 0.30 0.03
N LYS A 121 25.28 -0.60 -0.95
CA LYS A 121 25.18 -2.04 -0.72
C LYS A 121 26.24 -2.50 0.28
N GLY A 122 25.80 -3.16 1.35
CA GLY A 122 26.69 -3.65 2.41
C GLY A 122 26.94 -2.68 3.56
N SER A 123 26.45 -1.44 3.48
CA SER A 123 26.48 -0.51 4.62
C SER A 123 25.57 -0.98 5.77
N ASP A 124 25.84 -0.53 7.00
CA ASP A 124 25.01 -0.83 8.18
C ASP A 124 23.55 -0.39 7.98
N MET A 125 23.33 0.74 7.31
CA MET A 125 21.98 1.24 6.99
C MET A 125 21.28 0.31 5.99
N TYR A 126 22.00 -0.17 4.97
CA TYR A 126 21.48 -1.13 4.00
C TYR A 126 21.11 -2.47 4.67
N ILE A 127 21.99 -3.00 5.53
CA ILE A 127 21.76 -4.27 6.24
C ILE A 127 20.54 -4.14 7.17
N ARG A 128 20.49 -3.10 8.01
CA ARG A 128 19.35 -2.86 8.92
C ARG A 128 18.03 -2.69 8.17
N ALA A 129 18.03 -1.93 7.06
CA ALA A 129 16.82 -1.75 6.25
C ALA A 129 16.31 -3.07 5.67
N ILE A 130 17.21 -3.96 5.20
CA ILE A 130 16.85 -5.29 4.68
C ILE A 130 16.29 -6.19 5.78
N GLU A 131 16.91 -6.21 6.95
CA GLU A 131 16.45 -7.03 8.07
C GLU A 131 15.07 -6.59 8.56
N GLN A 132 14.88 -5.28 8.73
CA GLN A 132 13.58 -4.70 9.07
C GLN A 132 12.53 -5.08 8.01
N ARG A 133 12.84 -4.89 6.73
CA ARG A 133 11.92 -5.24 5.65
C ARG A 133 11.60 -6.74 5.63
N ARG A 134 12.58 -7.61 5.85
CA ARG A 134 12.39 -9.06 5.91
C ARG A 134 11.44 -9.44 7.04
N SER A 135 11.60 -8.83 8.21
CA SER A 135 10.70 -9.03 9.34
C SER A 135 9.26 -8.61 9.01
N GLN A 136 9.11 -7.44 8.37
CA GLN A 136 7.80 -6.94 7.92
C GLN A 136 7.12 -7.86 6.90
N ILE A 137 7.86 -8.31 5.87
CA ILE A 137 7.34 -9.25 4.87
C ILE A 137 6.87 -10.55 5.55
N ARG A 138 7.66 -11.08 6.49
CA ARG A 138 7.30 -12.30 7.24
C ARG A 138 6.01 -12.10 8.04
N SER A 139 5.91 -11.00 8.80
CA SER A 139 4.72 -10.67 9.59
C SER A 139 3.48 -10.48 8.71
N SER A 140 3.65 -9.82 7.55
CA SER A 140 2.59 -9.62 6.57
C SER A 140 2.12 -10.94 5.97
N SER A 141 3.03 -11.84 5.58
CA SER A 141 2.67 -13.14 5.01
C SER A 141 1.95 -14.04 6.03
N VAL A 142 2.36 -14.02 7.30
CA VAL A 142 1.62 -14.72 8.38
C VAL A 142 0.20 -14.16 8.52
N SER A 143 0.05 -12.84 8.50
CA SER A 143 -1.27 -12.19 8.59
C SER A 143 -2.14 -12.51 7.36
N ALA A 144 -1.53 -12.53 6.17
CA ALA A 144 -2.17 -12.89 4.91
C ALA A 144 -2.69 -14.33 4.92
N ASN A 145 -1.84 -15.29 5.32
CA ASN A 145 -2.27 -16.69 5.39
C ASN A 145 -3.40 -16.88 6.42
N LYS A 146 -3.31 -16.20 7.58
CA LYS A 146 -4.38 -16.24 8.59
C LYS A 146 -5.71 -15.70 8.05
N ILE A 147 -5.74 -14.58 7.31
CA ILE A 147 -7.00 -14.06 6.77
C ILE A 147 -7.58 -14.99 5.70
N ILE A 148 -6.74 -15.59 4.86
CA ILE A 148 -7.13 -16.56 3.82
C ILE A 148 -7.73 -17.82 4.46
N GLU A 149 -7.10 -18.37 5.50
CA GLU A 149 -7.60 -19.52 6.26
C GLU A 149 -8.95 -19.26 6.93
N LEU A 150 -9.11 -18.07 7.53
CA LEU A 150 -10.36 -17.66 8.17
C LEU A 150 -11.48 -17.50 7.14
N ALA A 151 -11.17 -16.98 5.96
CA ALA A 151 -12.09 -16.84 4.85
C ALA A 151 -12.53 -18.20 4.29
N ALA A 152 -11.60 -19.15 4.13
CA ALA A 152 -11.91 -20.54 3.75
C ALA A 152 -12.91 -21.20 4.71
N SER A 153 -12.85 -20.85 6.00
CA SER A 153 -13.76 -21.34 7.04
C SER A 153 -15.10 -20.57 7.10
N ARG A 154 -15.31 -19.59 6.22
CA ARG A 154 -16.45 -18.64 6.22
C ARG A 154 -16.75 -18.00 7.57
N LYS A 155 -15.71 -17.76 8.37
CA LYS A 155 -15.86 -17.03 9.64
C LYS A 155 -16.19 -15.58 9.33
N LYS A 156 -17.45 -15.18 9.50
CA LYS A 156 -17.93 -13.82 9.22
C LYS A 156 -17.16 -12.74 9.98
N ASN A 157 -16.65 -13.07 11.17
CA ASN A 157 -15.85 -12.16 12.00
C ASN A 157 -14.53 -12.82 12.36
N ALA A 158 -13.45 -12.08 12.14
CA ALA A 158 -12.08 -12.47 12.41
C ALA A 158 -11.40 -11.44 13.29
N VAL A 159 -10.41 -11.87 14.09
CA VAL A 159 -9.50 -10.93 14.76
C VAL A 159 -8.08 -11.15 14.23
N ILE A 160 -7.55 -10.13 13.57
CA ILE A 160 -6.21 -10.14 12.97
C ILE A 160 -5.42 -8.99 13.57
N ASN A 161 -4.29 -9.31 14.20
CA ASN A 161 -3.45 -8.35 14.92
C ASN A 161 -4.24 -7.47 15.90
N GLY A 162 -5.16 -8.10 16.65
CA GLY A 162 -6.02 -7.41 17.64
C GLY A 162 -7.18 -6.63 17.06
N ARG A 163 -7.39 -6.64 15.74
CA ARG A 163 -8.45 -5.87 15.06
C ARG A 163 -9.57 -6.78 14.57
N PRO A 164 -10.83 -6.48 14.89
CA PRO A 164 -11.97 -7.19 14.30
C PRO A 164 -12.08 -6.83 12.81
N ILE A 165 -12.25 -7.84 11.97
CA ILE A 165 -12.43 -7.73 10.53
C ILE A 165 -13.64 -8.58 10.15
N SER A 166 -14.55 -8.01 9.35
CA SER A 166 -15.63 -8.78 8.76
C SER A 166 -15.15 -9.44 7.47
N LEU A 167 -15.47 -10.71 7.29
CA LEU A 167 -15.11 -11.51 6.12
C LEU A 167 -16.35 -12.03 5.40
N ASP A 168 -17.44 -11.26 5.40
CA ASP A 168 -18.54 -11.52 4.48
C ASP A 168 -18.19 -11.04 3.06
N ILE A 169 -18.89 -11.58 2.06
CA ILE A 169 -18.59 -11.31 0.65
C ILE A 169 -18.71 -9.82 0.30
N GLY A 170 -19.69 -9.10 0.86
CA GLY A 170 -19.87 -7.67 0.60
C GLY A 170 -18.70 -6.85 1.13
N THR A 171 -18.19 -7.18 2.32
CA THR A 171 -16.97 -6.56 2.85
C THR A 171 -15.75 -6.88 1.98
N ILE A 172 -15.59 -8.13 1.55
CA ILE A 172 -14.46 -8.56 0.70
C ILE A 172 -14.47 -7.80 -0.63
N ASP A 173 -15.62 -7.74 -1.30
CA ASP A 173 -15.79 -7.04 -2.57
C ASP A 173 -15.54 -5.54 -2.40
N SER A 174 -16.11 -4.92 -1.38
CA SER A 174 -15.86 -3.51 -1.07
C SER A 174 -14.38 -3.20 -0.84
N VAL A 175 -13.62 -4.10 -0.18
CA VAL A 175 -12.17 -3.90 -0.02
C VAL A 175 -11.45 -3.98 -1.36
N LEU A 176 -11.80 -4.93 -2.23
CA LEU A 176 -11.20 -5.07 -3.56
C LEU A 176 -11.47 -3.86 -4.46
N ASP A 177 -12.69 -3.33 -4.42
CA ASP A 177 -13.09 -2.15 -5.19
C ASP A 177 -12.34 -0.91 -4.70
N ASN A 178 -12.27 -0.72 -3.38
CA ASN A 178 -11.54 0.39 -2.77
C ASN A 178 -10.03 0.32 -3.02
N LEU A 179 -9.44 -0.88 -3.08
CA LEU A 179 -8.05 -1.03 -3.46
C LEU A 179 -7.82 -0.56 -4.89
N SER A 180 -8.69 -0.94 -5.82
CA SER A 180 -8.56 -0.54 -7.23
C SER A 180 -8.64 0.97 -7.40
N SER A 181 -9.60 1.64 -6.75
CA SER A 181 -9.71 3.10 -6.81
C SER A 181 -8.53 3.80 -6.12
N SER A 182 -8.01 3.23 -5.02
CA SER A 182 -6.80 3.77 -4.37
C SER A 182 -5.53 3.64 -5.23
N PHE A 183 -5.48 2.69 -6.17
CA PHE A 183 -4.33 2.53 -7.06
C PHE A 183 -4.34 3.63 -8.11
N GLU A 184 -5.48 3.84 -8.75
CA GLU A 184 -5.68 4.92 -9.71
C GLU A 184 -5.37 6.29 -9.10
N ARG A 185 -5.86 6.57 -7.89
CA ARG A 185 -5.54 7.83 -7.21
C ARG A 185 -4.05 7.98 -6.89
N LEU A 186 -3.34 6.91 -6.53
CA LEU A 186 -1.89 6.99 -6.32
C LEU A 186 -1.12 7.17 -7.62
N GLU A 187 -1.51 6.46 -8.69
CA GLU A 187 -0.91 6.62 -10.02
C GLU A 187 -1.03 8.08 -10.49
N ASN A 188 -2.24 8.66 -10.35
CA ASN A 188 -2.50 10.07 -10.66
C ASN A 188 -1.75 11.04 -9.74
N LEU A 189 -1.61 10.73 -8.44
CA LEU A 189 -0.81 11.54 -7.51
C LEU A 189 0.66 11.62 -7.95
N PHE A 190 1.19 10.52 -8.50
CA PHE A 190 2.57 10.45 -8.99
C PHE A 190 2.76 11.00 -10.41
N ASP A 191 1.69 11.36 -11.11
CA ASP A 191 1.73 12.05 -12.40
C ASP A 191 1.72 13.56 -12.17
N GLU A 192 2.87 14.21 -12.40
CA GLU A 192 3.00 15.67 -12.26
C GLU A 192 2.12 16.44 -13.24
N SER A 193 1.78 15.82 -14.38
CA SER A 193 0.93 16.42 -15.40
C SER A 193 -0.56 16.17 -15.17
N TRP A 194 -0.92 15.45 -14.10
CA TRP A 194 -2.32 15.22 -13.76
C TRP A 194 -3.02 16.55 -13.49
N THR A 195 -4.18 16.71 -14.10
CA THR A 195 -5.12 17.79 -13.84
C THR A 195 -6.39 17.17 -13.33
N ALA A 196 -7.02 17.79 -12.33
CA ALA A 196 -8.37 17.39 -11.93
C ALA A 196 -9.28 17.43 -13.16
N THR A 197 -9.65 16.26 -13.66
CA THR A 197 -10.76 16.15 -14.61
C THR A 197 -11.96 16.70 -13.87
N ASP A 198 -12.54 17.79 -14.36
CA ASP A 198 -13.83 18.30 -13.89
C ASP A 198 -14.79 17.11 -13.86
N THR A 199 -15.05 16.58 -12.67
CA THR A 199 -16.11 15.62 -12.45
C THR A 199 -17.37 16.41 -12.72
N LYS A 200 -17.86 16.27 -13.96
CA LYS A 200 -19.07 16.92 -14.46
C LYS A 200 -20.10 17.00 -13.35
N GLU A 201 -20.55 18.23 -13.11
CA GLU A 201 -21.85 18.52 -12.55
C GLU A 201 -22.87 17.56 -13.17
N THR A 202 -23.22 16.48 -12.45
CA THR A 202 -24.48 15.81 -12.68
C THR A 202 -25.54 16.66 -11.99
N GLU A 203 -26.10 17.59 -12.76
CA GLU A 203 -27.48 18.06 -12.59
C GLU A 203 -28.47 16.90 -12.77
#